data_AF-A0A2E3ACA2-F1
#
_entry.id   AF-A0A2E3ACA2-F1
#
_cell.length_a   1.000
_cell.length_b   1.000
_cell.length_c   1.000
_cell.angle_alpha   90.00
_cell.angle_beta   90.00
_cell.angle_gamma   90.00
#
_symmetry.space_group_name_H-M   'P 1'
#
loop_
_entity.id
_entity.type
_entity.pdbx_description
1 polymer ?
#
loop_
_entity_poly.entity_id
_entity_poly.type
_entity_poly.pdbx_seq_one_letter_code
_entity_poly.pdbx_strand_id
1 'polypeptide(L)'
;LWKESEGKAIGLTYFKERGFTDQTIKKFDLGYSPQEKDAFSKTAIKNGFQLEYLEKTGLTIVNENYQIDRFRGRVMFPIKSLSGRVVGFGGRILGENKKTAKYLNSPESEIYHKSKVLYGIHEAKQSIAKEDLCYLVEGYTDVIQMFQSGVTNVVSSSGTALTEPQVRLIQRLTQNIVVLFDGDAAGLRAALRGIDIILTQGMNVKVCTFPKGEDPDSFAKKTSQEDMLSFLKENAKDFIQFKASLLLDEAAGDPVKKAATIRDIVESISKIPDPIQQEVYIQSCALQMEISEDVLFSALAQAKTKKSQTNKTKQTSKEETLRILKSETPKLTSVDHTYELELQIIKILMLYGDREEVFKESVLSFSEEEDILEEVKEVKAKVFEKIFLDLQQDEVELANPEFKNLFYQLIQHFQVEGNLALDKIVPTLSGELSSLVSNILMGEEQHHLHDWEKKNIFVKSRDSQVSQLVNETILTLRKLLIDKKIEQLQKQVQNTNEHHAEILEDVMSYHQLKKLVSSKLNRVI
;
A
#
# COMPACT_ATOMS: atom_id res chain seq x y z
N LEU A 1 15.41 -22.02 22.60
CA LEU A 1 15.74 -23.21 21.78
C LEU A 1 16.87 -24.04 22.41
N TRP A 2 18.11 -23.56 22.44
CA TRP A 2 19.29 -24.39 22.78
C TRP A 2 19.53 -24.67 24.27
N LYS A 3 18.91 -23.94 25.19
CA LYS A 3 19.21 -24.00 26.63
C LYS A 3 18.08 -24.67 27.41
N GLU A 4 16.87 -24.14 27.26
CA GLU A 4 15.66 -24.59 27.95
C GLU A 4 15.21 -25.99 27.56
N SER A 5 14.60 -26.71 28.51
CA SER A 5 14.10 -28.07 28.35
C SER A 5 13.07 -28.18 27.21
N GLU A 6 12.02 -27.36 27.20
CA GLU A 6 11.02 -27.34 26.12
C GLU A 6 11.65 -26.97 24.77
N GLY A 7 12.61 -26.03 24.79
CA GLY A 7 13.34 -25.62 23.59
C GLY A 7 14.11 -26.78 22.95
N LYS A 8 14.78 -27.60 23.76
CA LYS A 8 15.54 -28.77 23.29
C LYS A 8 14.60 -29.93 22.90
N ALA A 9 13.68 -30.28 23.78
CA ALA A 9 12.83 -31.46 23.63
C ALA A 9 11.78 -31.31 22.53
N ILE A 10 11.26 -30.10 22.33
CA ILE A 10 10.14 -29.84 21.42
C ILE A 10 10.62 -29.03 20.22
N GLY A 11 11.13 -27.81 20.45
CA GLY A 11 11.47 -26.89 19.36
C GLY A 11 12.60 -27.39 18.46
N LEU A 12 13.71 -27.83 19.06
CA LEU A 12 14.87 -28.32 18.31
C LEU A 12 14.55 -29.64 17.60
N THR A 13 13.86 -30.56 18.28
CA THR A 13 13.37 -31.82 17.69
C THR A 13 12.53 -31.56 16.44
N TYR A 14 11.59 -30.62 16.49
CA TYR A 14 10.79 -30.25 15.31
C TYR A 14 11.66 -29.76 14.14
N PHE A 15 12.63 -28.87 14.38
CA PHE A 15 13.51 -28.40 13.29
C PHE A 15 14.39 -29.52 12.74
N LYS A 16 14.80 -30.47 13.58
CA LYS A 16 15.57 -31.65 13.17
C LYS A 16 14.74 -32.64 12.35
N GLU A 17 13.51 -32.91 12.74
CA GLU A 17 12.55 -33.72 11.96
C GLU A 17 12.25 -33.07 10.61
N ARG A 18 12.27 -31.73 10.56
CA ARG A 18 12.20 -30.97 9.31
C ARG A 18 13.48 -31.01 8.47
N GLY A 19 14.56 -31.61 8.96
CA GLY A 19 15.83 -31.72 8.24
C GLY A 19 16.73 -30.48 8.33
N PHE A 20 16.42 -29.51 9.20
CA PHE A 20 17.27 -28.32 9.35
C PHE A 20 18.53 -28.62 10.16
N THR A 21 19.69 -28.25 9.61
CA THR A 21 20.98 -28.38 10.30
C THR A 21 21.13 -27.35 11.41
N ASP A 22 22.01 -27.60 12.38
CA ASP A 22 22.28 -26.62 13.45
C ASP A 22 22.80 -25.30 12.91
N GLN A 23 23.57 -25.35 11.82
CA GLN A 23 24.09 -24.17 11.15
C GLN A 23 22.94 -23.35 10.56
N THR A 24 21.99 -23.98 9.87
CA THR A 24 20.79 -23.33 9.33
C THR A 24 19.93 -22.72 10.42
N ILE A 25 19.66 -23.48 11.50
CA ILE A 25 18.86 -23.02 12.64
C ILE A 25 19.50 -21.77 13.27
N LYS A 26 20.84 -21.74 13.42
CA LYS A 26 21.57 -20.57 13.92
C LYS A 26 21.58 -19.42 12.92
N LYS A 27 21.76 -19.69 11.62
CA LYS A 27 21.82 -18.69 10.56
C LYS A 27 20.53 -17.86 10.48
N PHE A 28 19.38 -18.51 10.61
CA PHE A 28 18.05 -17.88 10.58
C PHE A 28 17.55 -17.45 11.97
N ASP A 29 18.37 -17.56 13.02
CA ASP A 29 18.01 -17.26 14.41
C ASP A 29 16.72 -17.96 14.89
N LEU A 30 16.48 -19.19 14.41
CA LEU A 30 15.25 -19.90 14.72
C LEU A 30 15.13 -20.18 16.22
N GLY A 31 13.91 -20.02 16.74
CA GLY A 31 13.62 -20.01 18.16
C GLY A 31 12.49 -20.94 18.58
N TYR A 32 12.21 -20.94 19.89
CA TYR A 32 11.04 -21.58 20.47
C TYR A 32 10.52 -20.71 21.60
N SER A 33 9.22 -20.41 21.56
CA SER A 33 8.51 -19.72 22.62
C SER A 33 7.85 -20.76 23.55
N PRO A 34 8.15 -20.75 24.86
CA PRO A 34 7.59 -21.69 25.83
C PRO A 34 6.07 -21.71 25.89
N GLN A 35 5.49 -22.77 26.46
CA GLN A 35 4.04 -22.87 26.64
C GLN A 35 3.51 -22.00 27.79
N GLU A 36 4.37 -21.65 28.76
CA GLU A 36 4.04 -20.73 29.87
C GLU A 36 3.42 -19.42 29.34
N LYS A 37 2.45 -18.90 30.08
CA LYS A 37 1.58 -17.80 29.59
C LYS A 37 2.31 -16.48 29.39
N ASP A 38 3.36 -16.21 30.15
CA ASP A 38 4.03 -14.90 30.26
C ASP A 38 5.55 -15.03 30.45
N ALA A 39 6.15 -16.15 30.04
CA ALA A 39 7.58 -16.41 30.18
C ALA A 39 8.46 -15.37 29.47
N PHE A 40 8.11 -14.99 28.23
CA PHE A 40 8.80 -13.93 27.50
C PHE A 40 8.58 -12.58 28.18
N SER A 41 7.32 -12.24 28.46
CA SER A 41 6.90 -11.00 29.13
C SER A 41 7.65 -10.74 30.43
N LYS A 42 7.67 -11.71 31.36
CA LYS A 42 8.39 -11.63 32.63
C LYS A 42 9.89 -11.41 32.42
N THR A 43 10.48 -12.16 31.49
CA THR A 43 11.91 -12.07 31.19
C THR A 43 12.28 -10.72 30.59
N ALA A 44 11.47 -10.20 29.67
CA ALA A 44 11.68 -8.90 29.05
C ALA A 44 11.59 -7.76 30.08
N ILE A 45 10.55 -7.76 30.91
CA ILE A 45 10.39 -6.75 31.98
C ILE A 45 11.55 -6.82 32.98
N LYS A 46 11.96 -8.02 33.40
CA LYS A 46 13.11 -8.21 34.29
C LYS A 46 14.42 -7.66 33.68
N ASN A 47 14.55 -7.68 32.36
CA ASN A 47 15.69 -7.14 31.63
C ASN A 47 15.53 -5.63 31.30
N GLY A 48 14.52 -4.95 31.85
CA GLY A 48 14.35 -3.49 31.73
C GLY A 48 13.54 -3.03 30.53
N PHE A 49 12.90 -3.94 29.77
CA PHE A 49 12.00 -3.55 28.69
C PHE A 49 10.66 -3.06 29.24
N GLN A 50 10.17 -1.93 28.72
CA GLN A 50 8.89 -1.36 29.13
C GLN A 50 7.72 -2.13 28.49
N LEU A 51 6.70 -2.41 29.30
CA LEU A 51 5.50 -3.16 28.89
C LEU A 51 4.81 -2.55 27.67
N GLU A 52 4.71 -1.22 27.62
CA GLU A 52 4.11 -0.47 26.52
C GLU A 52 4.72 -0.85 25.16
N TYR A 53 6.05 -1.01 25.07
CA TYR A 53 6.70 -1.40 23.82
C TYR A 53 6.48 -2.88 23.49
N LEU A 54 6.39 -3.75 24.49
CA LEU A 54 6.07 -5.17 24.28
C LEU A 54 4.64 -5.35 23.73
N GLU A 55 3.71 -4.50 24.18
CA GLU A 55 2.34 -4.46 23.67
C GLU A 55 2.28 -3.86 22.26
N LYS A 56 2.87 -2.68 22.04
CA LYS A 56 2.85 -1.97 20.74
C LYS A 56 3.54 -2.76 19.61
N THR A 57 4.57 -3.55 19.93
CA THR A 57 5.23 -4.46 18.97
C THR A 57 4.47 -5.79 18.81
N GLY A 58 3.42 -5.99 19.61
CA GLY A 58 2.59 -7.18 19.57
C GLY A 58 3.25 -8.44 20.10
N LEU A 59 4.34 -8.35 20.86
CA LEU A 59 4.95 -9.53 21.49
C LEU A 59 4.16 -9.99 22.72
N THR A 60 3.50 -9.03 23.38
CA THR A 60 2.64 -9.23 24.54
C THR A 60 1.21 -8.76 24.24
N ILE A 61 0.22 -9.43 24.81
CA ILE A 61 -1.18 -9.00 24.84
C ILE A 61 -1.45 -8.53 26.27
N VAL A 62 -1.80 -7.26 26.41
CA VAL A 62 -2.11 -6.63 27.69
C VAL A 62 -3.62 -6.38 27.75
N ASN A 63 -4.22 -6.68 28.89
CA ASN A 63 -5.57 -6.29 29.27
C ASN A 63 -5.52 -5.79 30.71
N GLU A 64 -6.59 -5.15 31.19
CA GLU A 64 -6.66 -4.58 32.55
C GLU A 64 -6.23 -5.56 33.65
N ASN A 65 -6.58 -6.85 33.49
CA ASN A 65 -6.39 -7.87 34.53
C ASN A 65 -5.29 -8.90 34.22
N TYR A 66 -4.71 -8.89 33.02
CA TYR A 66 -3.71 -9.89 32.66
C TYR A 66 -2.77 -9.43 31.55
N GLN A 67 -1.56 -9.97 31.63
CA GLN A 67 -0.53 -9.87 30.61
C GLN A 67 -0.16 -11.28 30.14
N ILE A 68 -0.22 -11.53 28.84
CA ILE A 68 0.14 -12.83 28.27
C ILE A 68 1.00 -12.66 27.02
N ASP A 69 1.89 -13.61 26.77
CA ASP A 69 2.68 -13.67 25.55
C ASP A 69 1.78 -14.01 24.35
N ARG A 70 1.99 -13.30 23.24
CA ARG A 70 1.26 -13.59 21.99
C ARG A 70 1.69 -14.94 21.42
N PHE A 71 2.98 -15.25 21.50
CA PHE A 71 3.55 -16.50 21.00
C PHE A 71 3.76 -17.47 22.16
N ARG A 72 3.06 -18.61 22.15
CA ARG A 72 3.16 -19.64 23.21
C ARG A 72 3.16 -21.03 22.62
N GLY A 73 4.08 -21.88 23.07
CA GLY A 73 4.25 -23.24 22.57
C GLY A 73 4.49 -23.30 21.06
N ARG A 74 5.26 -22.34 20.54
CA ARG A 74 5.48 -22.16 19.09
C ARG A 74 6.95 -22.19 18.76
N VAL A 75 7.30 -22.81 17.64
CA VAL A 75 8.60 -22.56 17.00
C VAL A 75 8.55 -21.22 16.29
N MET A 76 9.64 -20.47 16.41
CA MET A 76 9.70 -19.06 16.09
C MET A 76 10.64 -18.81 14.90
N PHE A 77 10.17 -17.98 13.98
CA PHE A 77 10.85 -17.55 12.77
C PHE A 77 11.04 -16.03 12.84
N PRO A 78 12.21 -15.52 13.23
CA PRO A 78 12.44 -14.07 13.27
C PRO A 78 12.37 -13.46 11.87
N ILE A 79 11.59 -12.39 11.73
CA ILE A 79 11.43 -11.66 10.47
C ILE A 79 12.37 -10.47 10.52
N LYS A 80 13.34 -10.44 9.60
CA LYS A 80 14.38 -9.42 9.55
C LYS A 80 14.09 -8.39 8.46
N SER A 81 14.34 -7.13 8.77
CA SER A 81 14.44 -6.06 7.77
C SER A 81 15.64 -6.28 6.85
N LEU A 82 15.73 -5.54 5.73
CA LEU A 82 16.88 -5.59 4.82
C LEU A 82 18.24 -5.37 5.53
N SER A 83 18.25 -4.56 6.60
CA SER A 83 19.45 -4.29 7.40
C SER A 83 19.80 -5.41 8.40
N GLY A 84 18.93 -6.40 8.60
CA GLY A 84 19.13 -7.52 9.52
C GLY A 84 18.51 -7.33 10.90
N ARG A 85 17.90 -6.17 11.19
CA ARG A 85 17.17 -5.96 12.44
C ARG A 85 15.91 -6.82 12.43
N VAL A 86 15.67 -7.56 13.51
CA VAL A 86 14.42 -8.30 13.74
C VAL A 86 13.31 -7.28 13.97
N VAL A 87 12.28 -7.34 13.12
CA VAL A 87 11.13 -6.43 13.16
C VAL A 87 9.85 -7.13 13.62
N GLY A 88 9.77 -8.44 13.45
CA GLY A 88 8.62 -9.24 13.89
C GLY A 88 8.96 -10.72 13.93
N PHE A 89 7.95 -11.55 14.19
CA PHE A 89 8.10 -12.99 14.26
C PHE A 89 6.95 -13.71 13.56
N GLY A 90 7.28 -14.79 12.85
CA GLY A 90 6.36 -15.86 12.54
C GLY A 90 6.44 -16.94 13.62
N GLY A 91 5.32 -17.57 13.96
CA GLY A 91 5.25 -18.59 14.99
C GLY A 91 4.35 -19.76 14.58
N ARG A 92 4.91 -20.96 14.49
CA ARG A 92 4.16 -22.17 14.15
C ARG A 92 3.82 -22.98 15.40
N ILE A 93 2.55 -23.32 15.58
CA ILE A 93 2.13 -24.22 16.66
C ILE A 93 2.51 -25.66 16.31
N LEU A 94 2.91 -26.43 17.31
CA LEU A 94 3.31 -27.84 17.12
C LEU A 94 2.19 -28.84 17.49
N GLY A 95 1.19 -28.42 18.27
CA GLY A 95 0.08 -29.27 18.70
C GLY A 95 -1.11 -29.30 17.73
N GLU A 96 -1.92 -30.36 17.82
CA GLU A 96 -3.05 -30.67 16.92
C GLU A 96 -4.35 -29.90 17.23
N ASN A 97 -4.28 -28.70 17.80
CA ASN A 97 -5.50 -27.94 18.06
C ASN A 97 -6.06 -27.35 16.75
N LYS A 98 -6.96 -28.09 16.10
CA LYS A 98 -7.60 -27.74 14.82
C LYS A 98 -8.31 -26.37 14.81
N LYS A 99 -8.60 -25.78 15.98
CA LYS A 99 -9.22 -24.45 16.10
C LYS A 99 -8.22 -23.28 16.00
N THR A 100 -6.92 -23.55 16.04
CA THR A 100 -5.88 -22.50 16.05
C THR A 100 -5.12 -22.50 14.74
N ALA A 101 -4.91 -21.31 14.14
CA ALA A 101 -4.11 -21.17 12.93
C ALA A 101 -2.69 -21.76 13.11
N LYS A 102 -2.27 -22.57 12.12
CA LYS A 102 -0.98 -23.27 12.09
C LYS A 102 0.20 -22.29 12.25
N TYR A 103 0.14 -21.17 11.53
CA TYR A 103 1.08 -20.07 11.62
C TYR A 103 0.41 -18.81 12.18
N LEU A 104 1.15 -18.06 12.98
CA LEU A 104 0.78 -16.77 13.52
C LEU A 104 1.93 -15.80 13.25
N ASN A 105 1.65 -14.67 12.61
CA ASN A 105 2.64 -13.60 12.42
C ASN A 105 2.41 -12.51 13.48
N SER A 106 3.45 -11.76 13.81
CA SER A 106 3.31 -10.49 14.56
C SER A 106 2.20 -9.62 13.92
N PRO A 107 1.43 -8.86 14.71
CA PRO A 107 0.50 -7.87 14.17
C PRO A 107 1.27 -6.73 13.50
N GLU A 108 0.56 -5.86 12.78
CA GLU A 108 1.14 -4.60 12.32
C GLU A 108 1.65 -3.78 13.51
N SER A 109 2.79 -3.12 13.35
CA SER A 109 3.38 -2.23 14.36
C SER A 109 4.22 -1.15 13.68
N GLU A 110 4.72 -0.19 14.44
CA GLU A 110 5.58 0.88 13.92
C GLU A 110 6.83 0.35 13.19
N ILE A 111 7.34 -0.82 13.60
CA ILE A 111 8.55 -1.42 13.02
C ILE A 111 8.26 -2.56 12.05
N TYR A 112 7.03 -3.07 11.99
CA TYR A 112 6.67 -4.23 11.18
C TYR A 112 5.38 -4.04 10.41
N HIS A 113 5.52 -4.00 9.08
CA HIS A 113 4.43 -4.01 8.14
C HIS A 113 4.52 -5.24 7.24
N LYS A 114 3.54 -6.15 7.33
CA LYS A 114 3.54 -7.41 6.57
C LYS A 114 3.65 -7.18 5.07
N SER A 115 2.98 -6.14 4.57
CA SER A 115 2.97 -5.75 3.16
C SER A 115 4.27 -5.08 2.66
N LYS A 116 5.29 -4.90 3.52
CA LYS A 116 6.55 -4.23 3.16
C LYS A 116 7.79 -5.06 3.44
N VAL A 117 7.64 -6.27 3.98
CA VAL A 117 8.76 -7.12 4.39
C VAL A 117 8.63 -8.48 3.72
N LEU A 118 9.77 -9.04 3.32
CA LEU A 118 9.91 -10.39 2.79
C LEU A 118 10.78 -11.20 3.73
N TYR A 119 10.32 -12.39 4.10
CA TYR A 119 11.14 -13.29 4.90
C TYR A 119 12.33 -13.81 4.08
N GLY A 120 13.49 -13.94 4.72
CA GLY A 120 14.75 -14.33 4.08
C GLY A 120 15.45 -13.20 3.34
N ILE A 121 14.87 -12.00 3.22
CA ILE A 121 15.47 -10.92 2.42
C ILE A 121 16.86 -10.50 2.93
N HIS A 122 17.08 -10.54 4.24
CA HIS A 122 18.37 -10.19 4.82
C HIS A 122 19.44 -11.21 4.44
N GLU A 123 19.11 -12.49 4.52
CA GLU A 123 19.96 -13.61 4.16
C GLU A 123 20.21 -13.68 2.64
N ALA A 124 19.21 -13.33 1.83
CA ALA A 124 19.21 -13.51 0.38
C ALA A 124 19.75 -12.31 -0.41
N LYS A 125 19.74 -11.08 0.14
CA LYS A 125 20.00 -9.84 -0.63
C LYS A 125 21.31 -9.83 -1.43
N GLN A 126 22.37 -10.43 -0.88
CA GLN A 126 23.67 -10.49 -1.56
C GLN A 126 23.62 -11.47 -2.73
N SER A 127 23.02 -12.63 -2.52
CA SER A 127 22.83 -13.65 -3.57
C SER A 127 21.87 -13.17 -4.66
N ILE A 128 20.78 -12.47 -4.30
CA ILE A 128 19.84 -11.90 -5.27
C ILE A 128 20.55 -10.93 -6.21
N ALA A 129 21.35 -10.01 -5.67
CA ALA A 129 22.08 -9.04 -6.46
C ALA A 129 23.20 -9.67 -7.30
N LYS A 130 23.90 -10.68 -6.75
CA LYS A 130 25.01 -11.37 -7.43
C LYS A 130 24.52 -12.24 -8.59
N GLU A 131 23.47 -13.02 -8.37
CA GLU A 131 22.94 -13.97 -9.36
C GLU A 131 21.92 -13.29 -10.31
N ASP A 132 21.61 -12.00 -10.08
CA ASP A 132 20.58 -11.22 -10.77
C ASP A 132 19.24 -11.97 -10.89
N LEU A 133 18.83 -12.61 -9.80
CA LEU A 133 17.64 -13.44 -9.77
C LEU A 133 17.11 -13.59 -8.35
N CYS A 134 15.79 -13.48 -8.17
CA CYS A 134 15.11 -13.77 -6.91
C CYS A 134 14.10 -14.89 -7.08
N TYR A 135 14.22 -15.96 -6.27
CA TYR A 135 13.19 -16.97 -6.15
C TYR A 135 12.16 -16.56 -5.09
N LEU A 136 10.87 -16.66 -5.42
CA LEU A 136 9.77 -16.34 -4.51
C LEU A 136 8.97 -17.60 -4.18
N VAL A 137 8.92 -17.96 -2.89
CA VAL A 137 8.17 -19.11 -2.34
C VAL A 137 7.08 -18.64 -1.36
N GLU A 138 6.16 -19.53 -0.98
CA GLU A 138 5.01 -19.17 -0.16
C GLU A 138 5.31 -19.00 1.33
N GLY A 139 6.15 -19.88 1.91
CA GLY A 139 6.33 -20.00 3.35
C GLY A 139 7.75 -19.85 3.88
N TYR A 140 7.84 -19.74 5.21
CA TYR A 140 9.11 -19.65 5.95
C TYR A 140 10.00 -20.87 5.74
N THR A 141 9.39 -22.06 5.77
CA THR A 141 10.12 -23.33 5.73
C THR A 141 10.73 -23.57 4.37
N ASP A 142 10.06 -23.12 3.33
CA ASP A 142 10.49 -23.25 1.94
C ASP A 142 11.73 -22.40 1.71
N VAL A 143 11.74 -21.15 2.22
CA VAL A 143 12.93 -20.29 2.21
C VAL A 143 14.11 -20.96 2.91
N ILE A 144 13.90 -21.48 4.12
CA ILE A 144 14.97 -22.09 4.91
C ILE A 144 15.51 -23.36 4.24
N GLN A 145 14.62 -24.20 3.72
CA GLN A 145 15.00 -25.46 3.08
C GLN A 145 15.74 -25.21 1.76
N MET A 146 15.23 -24.31 0.92
CA MET A 146 15.89 -23.90 -0.34
C MET A 146 17.25 -23.25 -0.08
N PHE A 147 17.35 -22.43 0.97
CA PHE A 147 18.62 -21.86 1.39
C PHE A 147 19.60 -22.96 1.81
N GLN A 148 19.14 -23.94 2.58
CA GLN A 148 19.97 -25.06 3.04
C GLN A 148 20.44 -25.96 1.89
N SER A 149 19.64 -26.13 0.84
CA SER A 149 20.02 -26.88 -0.36
C SER A 149 20.90 -26.09 -1.33
N GLY A 150 21.28 -24.86 -0.98
CA GLY A 150 22.23 -24.03 -1.74
C GLY A 150 21.58 -22.94 -2.59
N VAL A 151 20.26 -22.87 -2.68
CA VAL A 151 19.53 -21.80 -3.37
C VAL A 151 19.30 -20.65 -2.40
N THR A 152 20.29 -19.76 -2.31
CA THR A 152 20.35 -18.72 -1.27
C THR A 152 19.66 -17.41 -1.66
N ASN A 153 19.29 -17.22 -2.93
CA ASN A 153 18.57 -16.06 -3.46
C ASN A 153 17.04 -16.24 -3.39
N VAL A 154 16.53 -16.74 -2.27
CA VAL A 154 15.12 -17.10 -2.07
C VAL A 154 14.46 -16.27 -0.96
N VAL A 155 13.22 -15.83 -1.20
CA VAL A 155 12.42 -15.04 -0.26
C VAL A 155 10.96 -15.46 -0.25
N SER A 156 10.20 -15.02 0.76
CA SER A 156 8.78 -15.34 0.88
C SER A 156 7.94 -14.18 1.39
N SER A 157 6.69 -14.07 0.90
CA SER A 157 5.65 -13.19 1.45
C SER A 157 5.07 -13.69 2.79
N SER A 158 5.65 -14.74 3.38
CA SER A 158 5.36 -15.19 4.75
C SER A 158 3.92 -15.64 4.97
N GLY A 159 3.36 -16.37 3.99
CA GLY A 159 1.97 -16.84 4.02
C GLY A 159 0.93 -15.74 3.85
N THR A 160 1.30 -14.61 3.22
CA THR A 160 0.37 -13.53 2.84
C THR A 160 0.38 -13.34 1.33
N ALA A 161 -0.66 -12.69 0.79
CA ALA A 161 -0.66 -12.32 -0.62
C ALA A 161 0.53 -11.40 -0.92
N LEU A 162 1.23 -11.66 -2.02
CA LEU A 162 2.29 -10.78 -2.49
C LEU A 162 1.74 -9.37 -2.72
N THR A 163 2.53 -8.35 -2.42
CA THR A 163 2.14 -6.94 -2.54
C THR A 163 3.16 -6.15 -3.36
N GLU A 164 2.72 -5.04 -3.96
CA GLU A 164 3.64 -4.18 -4.73
C GLU A 164 4.84 -3.65 -3.93
N PRO A 165 4.72 -3.22 -2.64
CA PRO A 165 5.89 -2.76 -1.90
C PRO A 165 6.92 -3.88 -1.67
N GLN A 166 6.48 -5.14 -1.53
CA GLN A 166 7.39 -6.29 -1.47
C GLN A 166 8.07 -6.52 -2.83
N VAL A 167 7.34 -6.43 -3.94
CA VAL A 167 7.95 -6.52 -5.28
C VAL A 167 8.98 -5.39 -5.49
N ARG A 168 8.65 -4.15 -5.13
CA ARG A 168 9.58 -3.02 -5.16
C ARG A 168 10.81 -3.22 -4.28
N LEU A 169 10.68 -3.96 -3.17
CA LEU A 169 11.82 -4.32 -2.34
C LEU A 169 12.78 -5.26 -3.08
N ILE A 170 12.26 -6.23 -3.83
CA ILE A 170 13.07 -7.11 -4.70
C ILE A 170 13.65 -6.32 -5.88
N GLN A 171 12.87 -5.41 -6.48
CA GLN A 171 13.27 -4.60 -7.63
C GLN A 171 14.54 -3.76 -7.37
N ARG A 172 14.79 -3.38 -6.11
CA ARG A 172 16.03 -2.69 -5.69
C ARG A 172 17.28 -3.55 -5.83
N LEU A 173 17.13 -4.87 -5.98
CA LEU A 173 18.22 -5.86 -5.99
C LEU A 173 18.35 -6.55 -7.35
N THR A 174 17.24 -6.81 -8.06
CA THR A 174 17.21 -7.45 -9.38
C THR A 174 15.93 -7.09 -10.12
N GLN A 175 15.92 -7.21 -11.45
CA GLN A 175 14.69 -7.15 -12.27
C GLN A 175 14.04 -8.52 -12.50
N ASN A 176 14.69 -9.62 -12.10
CA ASN A 176 14.25 -10.98 -12.45
C ASN A 176 13.70 -11.73 -11.23
N ILE A 177 12.46 -12.19 -11.35
CA ILE A 177 11.79 -13.01 -10.33
C ILE A 177 11.35 -14.35 -10.94
N VAL A 178 11.64 -15.44 -10.25
CA VAL A 178 11.04 -16.75 -10.52
C VAL A 178 10.11 -17.09 -9.36
N VAL A 179 8.81 -17.22 -9.65
CA VAL A 179 7.81 -17.70 -8.69
C VAL A 179 7.85 -19.21 -8.64
N LEU A 180 8.10 -19.76 -7.45
CA LEU A 180 8.12 -21.19 -7.16
C LEU A 180 6.76 -21.60 -6.60
N PHE A 181 6.14 -22.60 -7.21
CA PHE A 181 4.73 -22.93 -6.97
C PHE A 181 4.53 -24.40 -6.58
N ASP A 182 3.78 -24.61 -5.50
CA ASP A 182 3.53 -25.91 -4.83
C ASP A 182 2.57 -26.85 -5.59
N GLY A 183 2.00 -26.41 -6.72
CA GLY A 183 1.19 -27.27 -7.60
C GLY A 183 -0.29 -27.44 -7.22
N ASP A 184 -0.78 -26.81 -6.15
CA ASP A 184 -2.19 -26.90 -5.72
C ASP A 184 -3.11 -25.77 -6.28
N ALA A 185 -4.42 -26.00 -6.32
CA ALA A 185 -5.36 -25.03 -6.90
C ALA A 185 -5.45 -23.68 -6.15
N ALA A 186 -5.04 -23.63 -4.87
CA ALA A 186 -5.06 -22.40 -4.09
C ALA A 186 -3.81 -21.55 -4.36
N GLY A 187 -2.64 -22.17 -4.34
CA GLY A 187 -1.37 -21.58 -4.71
C GLY A 187 -1.35 -21.18 -6.19
N LEU A 188 -2.04 -21.89 -7.09
CA LEU A 188 -2.08 -21.52 -8.52
C LEU A 188 -2.72 -20.14 -8.69
N ARG A 189 -3.85 -19.91 -8.00
CA ARG A 189 -4.54 -18.61 -7.98
C ARG A 189 -3.72 -17.54 -7.26
N ALA A 190 -2.92 -17.91 -6.26
CA ALA A 190 -2.02 -16.98 -5.59
C ALA A 190 -0.86 -16.57 -6.52
N ALA A 191 -0.24 -17.53 -7.23
CA ALA A 191 0.84 -17.33 -8.18
C ALA A 191 0.39 -16.46 -9.36
N LEU A 192 -0.77 -16.74 -9.97
CA LEU A 192 -1.31 -15.92 -11.06
C LEU A 192 -1.51 -14.45 -10.64
N ARG A 193 -2.01 -14.20 -9.42
CA ARG A 193 -2.11 -12.83 -8.88
C ARG A 193 -0.74 -12.22 -8.62
N GLY A 194 0.22 -13.01 -8.11
CA GLY A 194 1.59 -12.57 -7.88
C GLY A 194 2.27 -12.14 -9.18
N ILE A 195 2.12 -12.92 -10.25
CA ILE A 195 2.63 -12.62 -11.60
C ILE A 195 2.16 -11.24 -12.05
N ASP A 196 0.86 -10.96 -11.95
CA ASP A 196 0.30 -9.67 -12.36
C ASP A 196 0.87 -8.49 -11.55
N ILE A 197 1.09 -8.67 -10.25
CA ILE A 197 1.70 -7.65 -9.39
C ILE A 197 3.16 -7.39 -9.83
N ILE A 198 3.90 -8.46 -10.14
CA ILE A 198 5.29 -8.36 -10.61
C ILE A 198 5.36 -7.64 -11.96
N LEU A 199 4.53 -8.04 -12.92
CA LEU A 199 4.42 -7.40 -14.24
C LEU A 199 4.03 -5.92 -14.13
N THR A 200 3.14 -5.56 -13.19
CA THR A 200 2.73 -4.18 -12.95
C THR A 200 3.90 -3.29 -12.50
N GLN A 201 4.90 -3.85 -11.81
CA GLN A 201 6.11 -3.12 -11.44
C GLN A 201 7.17 -3.08 -12.56
N GLY A 202 6.87 -3.61 -13.76
CA GLY A 202 7.79 -3.66 -14.90
C GLY A 202 8.94 -4.65 -14.72
N MET A 203 8.77 -5.66 -13.87
CA MET A 203 9.78 -6.68 -13.61
C MET A 203 9.57 -7.92 -14.48
N ASN A 204 10.68 -8.64 -14.72
CA ASN A 204 10.68 -9.90 -15.47
C ASN A 204 10.20 -11.03 -14.54
N VAL A 205 9.19 -11.78 -14.96
CA VAL A 205 8.65 -12.89 -14.18
C VAL A 205 8.68 -14.20 -14.96
N LYS A 206 9.19 -15.23 -14.30
CA LYS A 206 9.07 -16.63 -14.70
C LYS A 206 8.36 -17.42 -13.61
N VAL A 207 7.85 -18.59 -13.97
CA VAL A 207 7.18 -19.52 -13.07
C VAL A 207 7.85 -20.87 -13.18
N CYS A 208 8.19 -21.48 -12.04
CA CYS A 208 8.69 -22.84 -11.98
C CYS A 208 7.73 -23.68 -11.14
N THR A 209 7.23 -24.76 -11.74
CA THR A 209 6.33 -25.71 -11.09
C THR A 209 7.09 -26.96 -10.68
N PHE A 210 6.78 -27.50 -9.51
CA PHE A 210 7.35 -28.77 -9.06
C PHE A 210 6.54 -29.97 -9.56
N PRO A 211 7.15 -31.18 -9.58
CA PRO A 211 6.43 -32.40 -9.87
C PRO A 211 5.22 -32.60 -8.94
N LYS A 212 4.19 -33.29 -9.42
CA LYS A 212 2.94 -33.47 -8.68
C LYS A 212 3.18 -34.06 -7.30
N GLY A 213 2.73 -33.35 -6.27
CA GLY A 213 2.84 -33.77 -4.87
C GLY A 213 4.16 -33.37 -4.19
N GLU A 214 5.03 -32.64 -4.87
CA GLU A 214 6.20 -32.01 -4.28
C GLU A 214 5.97 -30.50 -4.11
N ASP A 215 6.48 -29.95 -3.01
CA ASP A 215 6.63 -28.52 -2.77
C ASP A 215 8.14 -28.17 -2.74
N PRO A 216 8.53 -26.88 -2.68
CA PRO A 216 9.93 -26.51 -2.61
C PRO A 216 10.66 -27.15 -1.42
N ASP A 217 10.00 -27.38 -0.27
CA ASP A 217 10.58 -28.01 0.92
C ASP A 217 10.87 -29.51 0.67
N SER A 218 9.88 -30.26 0.18
CA SER A 218 9.97 -31.70 -0.04
C SER A 218 10.88 -32.05 -1.21
N PHE A 219 10.84 -31.26 -2.29
CA PHE A 219 11.75 -31.41 -3.42
C PHE A 219 13.18 -31.12 -3.00
N ALA A 220 13.40 -30.05 -2.23
CA ALA A 220 14.74 -29.67 -1.79
C ALA A 220 15.41 -30.66 -0.84
N LYS A 221 14.64 -31.52 -0.17
CA LYS A 221 15.17 -32.59 0.69
C LYS A 221 15.66 -33.80 -0.08
N LYS A 222 15.08 -34.05 -1.26
CA LYS A 222 15.33 -35.27 -2.06
C LYS A 222 16.38 -35.06 -3.14
N THR A 223 16.66 -33.80 -3.48
CA THR A 223 17.44 -33.42 -4.66
C THR A 223 18.79 -32.83 -4.25
N SER A 224 19.84 -33.13 -5.00
CA SER A 224 21.15 -32.51 -4.78
C SER A 224 21.12 -31.01 -5.13
N GLN A 225 22.10 -30.25 -4.65
CA GLN A 225 22.20 -28.82 -4.98
C GLN A 225 22.29 -28.59 -6.50
N GLU A 226 23.12 -29.39 -7.18
CA GLU A 226 23.34 -29.27 -8.62
C GLU A 226 22.07 -29.59 -9.41
N ASP A 227 21.42 -30.70 -9.08
CA ASP A 227 20.17 -31.12 -9.71
C ASP A 227 19.05 -30.09 -9.47
N MET A 228 19.00 -29.48 -8.29
CA MET A 228 18.03 -28.43 -7.98
C MET A 228 18.24 -27.19 -8.84
N LEU A 229 19.48 -26.72 -8.95
CA LEU A 229 19.80 -25.56 -9.78
C LEU A 229 19.52 -25.83 -11.26
N SER A 230 19.87 -27.03 -11.75
CA SER A 230 19.54 -27.45 -13.13
C SER A 230 18.04 -27.49 -13.33
N PHE A 231 17.30 -28.11 -12.40
CA PHE A 231 15.84 -28.20 -12.45
C PHE A 231 15.19 -26.81 -12.53
N LEU A 232 15.56 -25.90 -11.63
CA LEU A 232 15.01 -24.54 -11.61
C LEU A 232 15.32 -23.76 -12.88
N LYS A 233 16.51 -23.94 -13.46
CA LYS A 233 16.91 -23.28 -14.70
C LYS A 233 16.17 -23.81 -15.92
N GLU A 234 15.97 -25.11 -15.99
CA GLU A 234 15.34 -25.80 -17.13
C GLU A 234 13.81 -25.70 -17.11
N ASN A 235 13.20 -25.66 -15.92
CA ASN A 235 11.74 -25.71 -15.76
C ASN A 235 11.10 -24.34 -15.47
N ALA A 236 11.88 -23.27 -15.34
CA ALA A 236 11.36 -21.91 -15.23
C ALA A 236 10.85 -21.40 -16.59
N LYS A 237 9.54 -21.34 -16.72
CA LYS A 237 8.83 -20.89 -17.92
C LYS A 237 8.45 -19.42 -17.80
N ASP A 238 8.36 -18.69 -18.91
CA ASP A 238 7.74 -17.37 -18.88
C ASP A 238 6.24 -17.48 -18.54
N PHE A 239 5.62 -16.37 -18.14
CA PHE A 239 4.21 -16.40 -17.71
C PHE A 239 3.22 -16.73 -18.84
N ILE A 240 3.58 -16.48 -20.10
CA ILE A 240 2.75 -16.81 -21.27
C ILE A 240 2.77 -18.33 -21.45
N GLN A 241 3.96 -18.93 -21.49
CA GLN A 241 4.16 -20.38 -21.56
C GLN A 241 3.47 -21.09 -20.40
N PHE A 242 3.57 -20.53 -19.20
CA PHE A 242 2.93 -21.09 -18.02
C PHE A 242 1.40 -21.09 -18.17
N LYS A 243 0.79 -19.95 -18.50
CA LYS A 243 -0.67 -19.84 -18.72
C LYS A 243 -1.14 -20.71 -19.89
N ALA A 244 -0.35 -20.81 -20.95
CA ALA A 244 -0.62 -21.68 -22.09
C ALA A 244 -0.57 -23.17 -21.69
N SER A 245 0.40 -23.57 -20.87
CA SER A 245 0.50 -24.96 -20.40
C SER A 245 -0.70 -25.37 -19.54
N LEU A 246 -1.22 -24.46 -18.70
CA LEU A 246 -2.43 -24.71 -17.91
C LEU A 246 -3.67 -24.96 -18.79
N LEU A 247 -3.78 -24.26 -19.91
CA LEU A 247 -4.85 -24.49 -20.89
C LEU A 247 -4.75 -25.89 -21.51
N LEU A 248 -3.54 -26.33 -21.89
CA LEU A 248 -3.34 -27.65 -22.47
C LEU A 248 -3.80 -28.76 -21.52
N ASP A 249 -3.55 -28.61 -20.21
CA ASP A 249 -3.93 -29.58 -19.19
C ASP A 249 -5.46 -29.61 -18.92
N GLU A 250 -6.14 -28.46 -18.99
CA GLU A 250 -7.56 -28.33 -18.62
C GLU A 250 -8.55 -28.44 -19.80
N ALA A 251 -8.06 -28.33 -21.04
CA ALA A 251 -8.91 -27.91 -22.16
C ALA A 251 -8.46 -28.34 -23.55
N ALA A 252 -7.46 -29.21 -23.71
CA ALA A 252 -6.86 -29.53 -25.01
C ALA A 252 -7.89 -29.62 -26.15
N GLY A 253 -7.87 -28.63 -27.06
CA GLY A 253 -8.73 -28.55 -28.23
C GLY A 253 -10.04 -27.76 -28.11
N ASP A 254 -10.39 -27.22 -26.93
CA ASP A 254 -11.58 -26.37 -26.74
C ASP A 254 -11.31 -24.91 -27.18
N PRO A 255 -11.93 -24.43 -28.28
CA PRO A 255 -11.70 -23.08 -28.79
C PRO A 255 -12.15 -21.98 -27.82
N VAL A 256 -13.18 -22.23 -27.01
CA VAL A 256 -13.73 -21.24 -26.08
C VAL A 256 -12.77 -21.01 -24.93
N LYS A 257 -12.22 -22.09 -24.37
CA LYS A 257 -11.19 -22.02 -23.33
C LYS A 257 -9.89 -21.43 -23.86
N LYS A 258 -9.47 -21.79 -25.08
CA LYS A 258 -8.31 -21.16 -25.74
C LYS A 258 -8.47 -19.63 -25.84
N ALA A 259 -9.63 -19.18 -26.30
CA ALA A 259 -9.93 -17.74 -26.38
C ALA A 259 -10.00 -17.06 -25.00
N ALA A 260 -10.40 -17.77 -23.93
CA ALA A 260 -10.36 -17.24 -22.57
C ALA A 260 -8.92 -17.05 -22.07
N THR A 261 -8.07 -18.06 -22.22
CA THR A 261 -6.66 -17.98 -21.81
C THR A 261 -5.89 -16.89 -22.55
N ILE A 262 -6.13 -16.73 -23.87
CA ILE A 262 -5.53 -15.64 -24.64
C ILE A 262 -5.92 -14.28 -24.07
N ARG A 263 -7.20 -14.08 -23.73
CA ARG A 263 -7.68 -12.84 -23.10
C ARG A 263 -7.02 -12.60 -21.74
N ASP A 264 -6.86 -13.64 -20.92
CA ASP A 264 -6.19 -13.54 -19.63
C ASP A 264 -4.69 -13.22 -19.76
N ILE A 265 -4.02 -13.72 -20.80
CA ILE A 265 -2.62 -13.37 -21.10
C ILE A 265 -2.52 -11.91 -21.54
N VAL A 266 -3.37 -11.48 -22.48
CA VAL A 266 -3.41 -10.08 -22.95
C VAL A 266 -3.73 -9.12 -21.78
N GLU A 267 -4.59 -9.51 -20.84
CA GLU A 267 -4.85 -8.72 -19.65
C GLU A 267 -3.60 -8.56 -18.78
N SER A 268 -2.81 -9.63 -18.59
CA SER A 268 -1.52 -9.53 -17.89
C SER A 268 -0.52 -8.65 -18.64
N ILE A 269 -0.40 -8.81 -19.96
CA ILE A 269 0.47 -7.96 -20.79
C ILE A 269 0.06 -6.49 -20.66
N SER A 270 -1.24 -6.18 -20.60
CA SER A 270 -1.76 -4.81 -20.42
C SER A 270 -1.33 -4.14 -19.11
N LYS A 271 -0.82 -4.90 -18.13
CA LYS A 271 -0.33 -4.38 -16.84
C LYS A 271 1.13 -3.95 -16.90
N ILE A 272 1.89 -4.42 -17.89
CA ILE A 272 3.31 -4.08 -18.06
C ILE A 272 3.41 -2.58 -18.39
N PRO A 273 4.21 -1.78 -17.66
CA PRO A 273 4.30 -0.34 -17.93
C PRO A 273 4.96 0.01 -19.26
N ASP A 274 5.97 -0.75 -19.68
CA ASP A 274 6.76 -0.49 -20.88
C ASP A 274 6.05 -0.99 -22.16
N PRO A 275 5.70 -0.10 -23.10
CA PRO A 275 5.09 -0.48 -24.37
C PRO A 275 5.96 -1.40 -25.23
N ILE A 276 7.29 -1.29 -25.16
CA ILE A 276 8.20 -2.14 -25.95
C ILE A 276 8.14 -3.57 -25.42
N GLN A 277 8.20 -3.75 -24.10
CA GLN A 277 7.99 -5.06 -23.48
C GLN A 277 6.61 -5.62 -23.82
N GLN A 278 5.55 -4.81 -23.81
CA GLN A 278 4.22 -5.26 -24.23
C GLN A 278 4.23 -5.82 -25.65
N GLU A 279 4.85 -5.12 -26.60
CA GLU A 279 4.96 -5.54 -27.99
C GLU A 279 5.69 -6.88 -28.14
N VAL A 280 6.84 -7.04 -27.49
CA VAL A 280 7.62 -8.30 -27.51
C VAL A 280 6.82 -9.46 -26.92
N TYR A 281 6.09 -9.23 -25.82
CA TYR A 281 5.24 -10.27 -25.22
C TYR A 281 4.03 -10.62 -26.11
N ILE A 282 3.47 -9.67 -26.85
CA ILE A 282 2.40 -9.93 -27.83
C ILE A 282 2.92 -10.82 -28.97
N GLN A 283 4.09 -10.53 -29.53
CA GLN A 283 4.72 -11.36 -30.56
C GLN A 283 4.96 -12.79 -30.06
N SER A 284 5.48 -12.94 -28.83
CA SER A 284 5.65 -14.26 -28.21
C SER A 284 4.32 -14.98 -27.98
N CYS A 285 3.28 -14.28 -27.57
CA CYS A 285 1.94 -14.84 -27.39
C CYS A 285 1.34 -15.30 -28.73
N ALA A 286 1.50 -14.51 -29.80
CA ALA A 286 1.03 -14.84 -31.14
C ALA A 286 1.63 -16.17 -31.63
N LEU A 287 2.94 -16.32 -31.46
CA LEU A 287 3.68 -17.53 -31.85
C LEU A 287 3.22 -18.75 -31.04
N GLN A 288 3.14 -18.64 -29.72
CA GLN A 288 2.81 -19.78 -28.84
C GLN A 288 1.35 -20.22 -28.94
N MET A 289 0.44 -19.28 -29.22
CA MET A 289 -1.00 -19.55 -29.28
C MET A 289 -1.52 -19.72 -30.71
N GLU A 290 -0.67 -19.60 -31.72
CA GLU A 290 -1.01 -19.70 -33.14
C GLU A 290 -2.18 -18.77 -33.51
N ILE A 291 -2.03 -17.48 -33.18
CA ILE A 291 -3.01 -16.43 -33.46
C ILE A 291 -2.31 -15.20 -34.05
N SER A 292 -3.00 -14.48 -34.93
CA SER A 292 -2.44 -13.27 -35.57
C SER A 292 -2.15 -12.16 -34.55
N GLU A 293 -1.01 -11.49 -34.70
CA GLU A 293 -0.61 -10.34 -33.89
C GLU A 293 -1.65 -9.21 -33.91
N ASP A 294 -2.24 -8.91 -35.08
CA ASP A 294 -3.24 -7.84 -35.23
C ASP A 294 -4.45 -8.00 -34.28
N VAL A 295 -4.90 -9.26 -34.10
CA VAL A 295 -6.00 -9.59 -33.18
C VAL A 295 -5.58 -9.37 -31.73
N LEU A 296 -4.34 -9.73 -31.38
CA LEU A 296 -3.81 -9.53 -30.03
C LEU A 296 -3.58 -8.05 -29.71
N PHE A 297 -3.05 -7.26 -30.65
CA PHE A 297 -2.93 -5.80 -30.49
C PHE A 297 -4.29 -5.13 -30.35
N SER A 298 -5.27 -5.56 -31.14
CA SER A 298 -6.66 -5.09 -31.01
C SER A 298 -7.24 -5.42 -29.64
N ALA A 299 -7.01 -6.64 -29.15
CA ALA A 299 -7.43 -7.05 -27.81
C ALA A 299 -6.72 -6.27 -26.70
N LEU A 300 -5.41 -5.98 -26.87
CA LEU A 300 -4.63 -5.16 -25.93
C LEU A 300 -5.17 -3.73 -25.85
N ALA A 301 -5.48 -3.12 -27.00
CA ALA A 301 -6.11 -1.81 -27.05
C ALA A 301 -7.46 -1.81 -26.32
N GLN A 302 -8.31 -2.81 -26.58
CA GLN A 302 -9.59 -2.98 -25.88
C GLN A 302 -9.41 -3.16 -24.36
N ALA A 303 -8.42 -3.94 -23.91
CA ALA A 303 -8.14 -4.15 -22.49
C ALA A 303 -7.74 -2.84 -21.78
N LYS A 304 -6.96 -1.99 -22.45
CA LYS A 304 -6.60 -0.65 -21.96
C LYS A 304 -7.83 0.26 -21.88
N THR A 305 -8.67 0.29 -22.91
CA THR A 305 -9.90 1.10 -22.93
C THR A 305 -10.92 0.62 -21.90
N LYS A 306 -11.05 -0.70 -21.71
CA LYS A 306 -11.95 -1.30 -20.72
C LYS A 306 -11.54 -0.98 -19.29
N LYS A 307 -10.24 -0.87 -18.96
CA LYS A 307 -9.79 -0.32 -17.66
C LYS A 307 -10.20 1.14 -17.48
N SER A 308 -10.10 1.96 -18.54
CA SER A 308 -10.55 3.36 -18.49
C SER A 308 -12.07 3.48 -18.33
N GLN A 309 -12.85 2.55 -18.88
CA GLN A 309 -14.31 2.52 -18.76
C GLN A 309 -14.82 1.82 -17.50
N THR A 310 -14.21 0.72 -17.01
CA THR A 310 -14.62 0.03 -15.77
C THR A 310 -14.33 0.86 -14.52
N ASN A 311 -13.35 1.76 -14.56
CA ASN A 311 -13.19 2.81 -13.55
C ASN A 311 -14.33 3.84 -13.57
N LYS A 312 -15.01 4.03 -14.72
CA LYS A 312 -16.23 4.86 -14.83
C LYS A 312 -17.52 4.09 -14.52
N THR A 313 -17.63 2.79 -14.82
CA THR A 313 -18.87 1.99 -14.61
C THR A 313 -18.99 1.37 -13.22
N LYS A 314 -17.90 1.25 -12.44
CA LYS A 314 -17.98 0.78 -11.03
C LYS A 314 -18.69 1.77 -10.09
N GLN A 315 -19.01 2.98 -10.54
CA GLN A 315 -19.78 3.98 -9.77
C GLN A 315 -21.30 3.84 -9.90
N THR A 316 -21.84 3.07 -10.86
CA THR A 316 -23.28 3.15 -11.22
C THR A 316 -24.12 1.89 -10.95
N SER A 317 -23.57 0.76 -10.52
CA SER A 317 -24.31 -0.52 -10.49
C SER A 317 -24.47 -1.19 -9.11
N LYS A 318 -24.51 -0.43 -8.01
CA LYS A 318 -24.53 -0.99 -6.64
C LYS A 318 -25.82 -0.78 -5.83
N GLU A 319 -26.89 -0.22 -6.39
CA GLU A 319 -28.07 0.15 -5.58
C GLU A 319 -29.23 -0.86 -5.54
N GLU A 320 -29.32 -1.87 -6.42
CA GLU A 320 -30.53 -2.70 -6.43
C GLU A 320 -30.20 -4.19 -6.47
N THR A 321 -30.10 -4.82 -5.28
CA THR A 321 -30.88 -6.01 -4.91
C THR A 321 -30.52 -6.56 -3.52
N LEU A 322 -31.56 -6.62 -2.67
CA LEU A 322 -31.86 -7.60 -1.62
C LEU A 322 -31.18 -7.53 -0.23
N ARG A 323 -32.05 -7.26 0.74
CA ARG A 323 -31.91 -7.41 2.20
C ARG A 323 -31.77 -8.89 2.61
N ILE A 324 -30.91 -9.17 3.61
CA ILE A 324 -31.18 -9.90 4.89
C ILE A 324 -29.90 -10.60 5.45
N LEU A 325 -29.53 -10.20 6.68
CA LEU A 325 -28.81 -10.90 7.78
C LEU A 325 -27.51 -11.69 7.49
N LYS A 326 -26.35 -11.09 7.84
CA LYS A 326 -25.44 -11.44 8.96
C LYS A 326 -24.00 -10.96 8.73
N SER A 327 -23.44 -10.44 9.81
CA SER A 327 -22.04 -10.09 10.14
C SER A 327 -20.91 -10.58 9.21
N GLU A 328 -20.02 -9.65 8.78
CA GLU A 328 -18.57 -9.65 9.08
C GLU A 328 -17.76 -8.65 8.21
N THR A 329 -16.94 -7.85 8.90
CA THR A 329 -15.69 -7.14 8.48
C THR A 329 -15.71 -6.11 7.34
N PRO A 330 -15.18 -4.87 7.57
CA PRO A 330 -15.20 -3.79 6.58
C PRO A 330 -14.06 -3.92 5.55
N LYS A 331 -14.42 -3.85 4.26
CA LYS A 331 -13.49 -3.67 3.13
C LYS A 331 -13.16 -2.18 2.98
N LEU A 332 -11.89 -1.89 2.71
CA LEU A 332 -11.37 -0.55 2.41
C LEU A 332 -12.17 0.14 1.29
N THR A 333 -12.70 1.33 1.59
CA THR A 333 -13.33 2.25 0.65
C THR A 333 -12.26 3.07 -0.09
N SER A 334 -12.47 3.28 -1.39
CA SER A 334 -11.71 4.26 -2.19
C SER A 334 -11.96 5.65 -1.62
N VAL A 335 -10.88 6.35 -1.28
CA VAL A 335 -10.90 7.67 -0.67
C VAL A 335 -11.34 8.73 -1.69
N ASP A 336 -12.42 9.46 -1.40
CA ASP A 336 -12.80 10.66 -2.15
C ASP A 336 -11.91 11.83 -1.73
N HIS A 337 -11.00 12.22 -2.62
CA HIS A 337 -10.02 13.27 -2.36
C HIS A 337 -10.67 14.66 -2.24
N THR A 338 -11.85 14.88 -2.84
CA THR A 338 -12.60 16.13 -2.66
C THR A 338 -13.11 16.21 -1.23
N TYR A 339 -13.75 15.12 -0.77
CA TYR A 339 -14.24 15.00 0.60
C TYR A 339 -13.14 15.20 1.64
N GLU A 340 -11.96 14.62 1.43
CA GLU A 340 -10.84 14.81 2.36
C GLU A 340 -10.35 16.25 2.41
N LEU A 341 -10.23 16.94 1.27
CA LEU A 341 -9.79 18.34 1.24
C LEU A 341 -10.83 19.28 1.87
N GLU A 342 -12.12 19.05 1.62
CA GLU A 342 -13.19 19.82 2.24
C GLU A 342 -13.23 19.59 3.76
N LEU A 343 -13.02 18.34 4.21
CA LEU A 343 -12.89 18.03 5.62
C LEU A 343 -11.65 18.70 6.25
N GLN A 344 -10.53 18.78 5.53
CA GLN A 344 -9.35 19.52 6.00
C GLN A 344 -9.63 21.01 6.13
N ILE A 345 -10.38 21.63 5.21
CA ILE A 345 -10.78 23.04 5.31
C ILE A 345 -11.64 23.26 6.56
N ILE A 346 -12.65 22.42 6.79
CA ILE A 346 -13.48 22.47 7.99
C ILE A 346 -12.61 22.31 9.25
N LYS A 347 -11.70 21.34 9.25
CA LYS A 347 -10.78 21.12 10.38
C LYS A 347 -9.92 22.35 10.66
N ILE A 348 -9.32 22.95 9.63
CA ILE A 348 -8.49 24.15 9.81
C ILE A 348 -9.31 25.31 10.37
N LEU A 349 -10.54 25.53 9.88
CA LEU A 349 -11.42 26.56 10.40
C LEU A 349 -11.82 26.33 11.85
N MET A 350 -12.08 25.08 12.23
CA MET A 350 -12.48 24.74 13.59
C MET A 350 -11.35 24.90 14.61
N LEU A 351 -10.11 24.57 14.20
CA LEU A 351 -8.97 24.52 15.11
C LEU A 351 -8.18 25.83 15.14
N TYR A 352 -8.10 26.53 14.00
CA TYR A 352 -7.23 27.69 13.83
C TYR A 352 -7.94 28.91 13.22
N GLY A 353 -9.26 28.87 13.02
CA GLY A 353 -9.98 29.88 12.26
C GLY A 353 -9.80 31.31 12.78
N ASP A 354 -9.87 31.53 14.09
CA ASP A 354 -9.74 32.84 14.75
C ASP A 354 -8.29 33.35 14.86
N ARG A 355 -7.31 32.50 14.56
CA ARG A 355 -5.90 32.81 14.70
C ARG A 355 -5.42 33.75 13.60
N GLU A 356 -4.61 34.74 13.97
CA GLU A 356 -3.90 35.61 13.02
C GLU A 356 -2.60 34.98 12.58
N GLU A 357 -2.39 34.94 11.26
CA GLU A 357 -1.20 34.36 10.63
C GLU A 357 -0.64 35.28 9.55
N VAL A 358 0.65 35.10 9.23
CA VAL A 358 1.32 35.83 8.15
C VAL A 358 1.29 34.99 6.88
N PHE A 359 0.62 35.48 5.84
CA PHE A 359 0.51 34.85 4.53
C PHE A 359 1.39 35.58 3.51
N LYS A 360 2.00 34.84 2.59
CA LYS A 360 2.79 35.39 1.49
C LYS A 360 1.94 35.46 0.24
N GLU A 361 1.66 36.66 -0.25
CA GLU A 361 0.84 36.89 -1.43
C GLU A 361 1.65 37.55 -2.54
N SER A 362 1.48 37.07 -3.76
CA SER A 362 2.02 37.74 -4.96
C SER A 362 1.14 38.93 -5.30
N VAL A 363 1.67 40.15 -5.19
CA VAL A 363 0.99 41.38 -5.59
C VAL A 363 1.70 41.95 -6.81
N LEU A 364 0.93 42.29 -7.84
CA LEU A 364 1.44 42.99 -9.01
C LEU A 364 1.62 44.47 -8.65
N SER A 365 2.85 44.97 -8.76
CA SER A 365 3.21 46.37 -8.57
C SER A 365 3.65 46.97 -9.91
N PHE A 366 3.38 48.25 -10.11
CA PHE A 366 3.79 48.99 -11.30
C PHE A 366 5.05 49.78 -10.97
N SER A 367 6.10 49.61 -11.77
CA SER A 367 7.29 50.47 -11.68
C SER A 367 6.98 51.87 -12.26
N GLU A 368 7.82 52.86 -11.97
CA GLU A 368 7.72 54.21 -12.56
C GLU A 368 7.86 54.22 -14.10
N GLU A 369 8.22 53.09 -14.71
CA GLU A 369 8.38 52.90 -16.17
C GLU A 369 7.27 52.04 -16.81
N GLU A 370 6.12 51.86 -16.14
CA GLU A 370 4.96 51.07 -16.61
C GLU A 370 5.17 49.54 -16.74
N ASP A 371 6.27 48.99 -16.20
CA ASP A 371 6.49 47.54 -16.13
C ASP A 371 5.78 46.88 -14.93
N ILE A 372 5.15 45.71 -15.18
CA ILE A 372 4.47 44.91 -14.15
C ILE A 372 5.49 44.02 -13.42
N LEU A 373 5.74 44.29 -12.14
CA LEU A 373 6.61 43.50 -11.28
C LEU A 373 5.78 42.69 -10.26
N GLU A 374 6.01 41.38 -10.18
CA GLU A 374 5.40 40.51 -9.16
C GLU A 374 6.22 40.58 -7.86
N GLU A 375 5.70 41.29 -6.85
CA GLU A 375 6.29 41.37 -5.51
C GLU A 375 5.59 40.42 -4.55
N VAL A 376 6.34 39.66 -3.76
CA VAL A 376 5.77 38.84 -2.68
C VAL A 376 5.64 39.70 -1.42
N LYS A 377 4.41 40.03 -1.02
CA LYS A 377 4.11 40.78 0.20
C LYS A 377 3.61 39.85 1.30
N GLU A 378 4.03 40.16 2.53
CA GLU A 378 3.55 39.46 3.73
C GLU A 378 2.29 40.18 4.26
N VAL A 379 1.16 39.49 4.20
CA VAL A 379 -0.15 39.99 4.64
C VAL A 379 -0.53 39.28 5.93
N LYS A 380 -0.87 40.03 6.97
CA LYS A 380 -1.44 39.49 8.21
C LYS A 380 -2.95 39.42 8.07
N ALA A 381 -3.52 38.23 8.22
CA ALA A 381 -4.95 38.02 8.16
C ALA A 381 -5.34 36.90 9.13
N LYS A 382 -6.62 36.88 9.55
CA LYS A 382 -7.13 35.71 10.26
C LYS A 382 -7.30 34.54 9.29
N VAL A 383 -7.10 33.32 9.79
CA VAL A 383 -7.19 32.10 8.97
C VAL A 383 -8.56 31.97 8.31
N PHE A 384 -9.65 32.26 9.02
CA PHE A 384 -11.00 32.18 8.45
C PHE A 384 -11.21 33.22 7.33
N GLU A 385 -10.69 34.45 7.50
CA GLU A 385 -10.77 35.52 6.50
C GLU A 385 -10.00 35.12 5.25
N LYS A 386 -8.79 34.57 5.43
CA LYS A 386 -7.95 34.12 4.33
C LYS A 386 -8.62 33.01 3.52
N ILE A 387 -9.11 31.96 4.19
CA ILE A 387 -9.81 30.85 3.52
C ILE A 387 -11.07 31.35 2.80
N PHE A 388 -11.86 32.21 3.44
CA PHE A 388 -13.08 32.76 2.86
C PHE A 388 -12.80 33.62 1.62
N LEU A 389 -11.84 34.55 1.71
CA LEU A 389 -11.45 35.41 0.60
C LEU A 389 -10.86 34.61 -0.56
N ASP A 390 -10.01 33.61 -0.29
CA ASP A 390 -9.42 32.78 -1.34
C ASP A 390 -10.48 31.97 -2.10
N LEU A 391 -11.43 31.36 -1.38
CA LEU A 391 -12.53 30.61 -2.01
C LEU A 391 -13.51 31.53 -2.73
N GLN A 392 -13.77 32.72 -2.20
CA GLN A 392 -14.64 33.71 -2.85
C GLN A 392 -14.01 34.29 -4.11
N GLN A 393 -12.71 34.60 -4.10
CA GLN A 393 -11.96 35.05 -5.28
C GLN A 393 -11.99 34.00 -6.40
N ASP A 394 -11.99 32.71 -6.06
CA ASP A 394 -12.09 31.63 -7.03
C ASP A 394 -13.54 31.31 -7.43
N GLU A 395 -14.54 31.94 -6.81
CA GLU A 395 -15.97 31.60 -6.93
C GLU A 395 -16.26 30.11 -6.63
N VAL A 396 -15.55 29.55 -5.65
CA VAL A 396 -15.64 28.13 -5.28
C VAL A 396 -16.54 27.91 -4.07
N GLU A 397 -17.46 26.96 -4.22
CA GLU A 397 -18.24 26.41 -3.11
C GLU A 397 -17.84 24.96 -2.82
N LEU A 398 -17.95 24.55 -1.55
CA LEU A 398 -17.73 23.15 -1.17
C LEU A 398 -18.79 22.26 -1.81
N ALA A 399 -18.37 21.14 -2.40
CA ALA A 399 -19.21 20.20 -3.13
C ALA A 399 -20.07 19.36 -2.18
N ASN A 400 -19.59 19.04 -0.97
CA ASN A 400 -20.40 18.37 0.04
C ASN A 400 -21.40 19.36 0.67
N PRO A 401 -22.72 19.12 0.57
CA PRO A 401 -23.75 20.01 1.14
C PRO A 401 -23.64 20.21 2.65
N GLU A 402 -23.20 19.19 3.38
CA GLU A 402 -23.02 19.23 4.83
C GLU A 402 -21.83 20.10 5.23
N PHE A 403 -20.69 19.93 4.56
CA PHE A 403 -19.52 20.78 4.78
C PHE A 403 -19.76 22.21 4.30
N LYS A 404 -20.48 22.40 3.19
CA LYS A 404 -20.89 23.72 2.71
C LYS A 404 -21.72 24.46 3.78
N ASN A 405 -22.72 23.81 4.36
CA ASN A 405 -23.54 24.41 5.42
C ASN A 405 -22.70 24.73 6.66
N LEU A 406 -21.90 23.77 7.13
CA LEU A 406 -21.01 23.98 8.28
C LEU A 406 -20.00 25.10 8.03
N PHE A 407 -19.40 25.17 6.84
CA PHE A 407 -18.49 26.25 6.45
C PHE A 407 -19.14 27.62 6.60
N TYR A 408 -20.32 27.83 6.03
CA TYR A 408 -21.01 29.12 6.14
C TYR A 408 -21.42 29.44 7.58
N GLN A 409 -21.83 28.44 8.37
CA GLN A 409 -22.11 28.63 9.80
C GLN A 409 -20.86 29.07 10.57
N LEU A 410 -19.70 28.43 10.32
CA LEU A 410 -18.43 28.78 10.93
C LEU A 410 -18.01 30.20 10.55
N ILE A 411 -18.06 30.56 9.25
CA ILE A 411 -17.72 31.90 8.78
C ILE A 411 -18.64 32.96 9.38
N GLN A 412 -19.96 32.71 9.42
CA GLN A 412 -20.91 33.63 10.05
C GLN A 412 -20.62 33.81 11.54
N HIS A 413 -20.29 32.73 12.25
CA HIS A 413 -19.92 32.81 13.66
C HIS A 413 -18.64 33.62 13.88
N PHE A 414 -17.61 33.41 13.06
CA PHE A 414 -16.37 34.18 13.12
C PHE A 414 -16.60 35.68 12.81
N GLN A 415 -17.47 36.01 11.88
CA GLN A 415 -17.79 37.40 11.53
C GLN A 415 -18.62 38.13 12.61
N VAL A 416 -19.48 37.41 13.34
CA VAL A 416 -20.39 37.99 14.35
C VAL A 416 -19.77 38.00 15.75
N GLU A 417 -19.24 36.86 16.21
CA GLU A 417 -18.73 36.70 17.58
C GLU A 417 -17.20 36.86 17.68
N GLY A 418 -16.47 36.80 16.55
CA GLY A 418 -15.02 37.00 16.49
C GLY A 418 -14.16 35.82 16.98
N ASN A 419 -14.76 34.86 17.68
CA ASN A 419 -14.16 33.60 18.15
C ASN A 419 -15.14 32.43 17.92
N LEU A 420 -14.67 31.19 18.09
CA LEU A 420 -15.49 29.99 17.89
C LEU A 420 -16.00 29.43 19.22
N ALA A 421 -17.30 29.60 19.50
CA ALA A 421 -17.95 28.95 20.64
C ALA A 421 -18.46 27.57 20.22
N LEU A 422 -17.56 26.58 20.22
CA LEU A 422 -17.85 25.20 19.79
C LEU A 422 -19.09 24.59 20.49
N ASP A 423 -19.30 24.94 21.77
CA ASP A 423 -20.43 24.49 22.59
C ASP A 423 -21.81 24.87 22.03
N LYS A 424 -21.90 25.95 21.24
CA LYS A 424 -23.15 26.40 20.60
C LYS A 424 -23.39 25.75 19.24
N ILE A 425 -22.33 25.31 18.56
CA ILE A 425 -22.38 24.82 17.18
C ILE A 425 -22.62 23.31 17.13
N VAL A 426 -21.95 22.55 18.00
CA VAL A 426 -22.09 21.07 18.06
C VAL A 426 -23.54 20.58 18.19
N PRO A 427 -24.44 21.23 18.96
CA PRO A 427 -25.84 20.83 19.06
C PRO A 427 -26.68 21.07 17.80
N THR A 428 -26.24 21.95 16.90
CA THR A 428 -26.97 22.32 15.67
C THR A 428 -26.63 21.43 14.47
N LEU A 429 -25.67 20.50 14.62
CA LEU A 429 -25.19 19.63 13.55
C LEU A 429 -26.01 18.35 13.42
N SER A 430 -26.11 17.81 12.20
CA SER A 430 -26.67 16.48 11.93
C SER A 430 -25.84 15.41 12.66
N GLY A 431 -26.47 14.28 13.03
CA GLY A 431 -25.83 13.26 13.88
C GLY A 431 -24.49 12.71 13.35
N GLU A 432 -24.35 12.56 12.03
CA GLU A 432 -23.09 12.10 11.42
C GLU A 432 -21.99 13.17 11.51
N LEU A 433 -22.30 14.44 11.21
CA LEU A 433 -21.36 15.56 11.36
C LEU A 433 -20.96 15.83 12.80
N SER A 434 -21.89 15.72 13.75
CA SER A 434 -21.62 15.92 15.18
C SER A 434 -20.58 14.92 15.69
N SER A 435 -20.66 13.67 15.24
CA SER A 435 -19.67 12.63 15.57
C SER A 435 -18.30 12.90 14.95
N LEU A 436 -18.26 13.38 13.69
CA LEU A 436 -17.03 13.71 12.98
C LEU A 436 -16.32 14.92 13.62
N VAL A 437 -17.08 15.96 13.93
CA VAL A 437 -16.62 17.17 14.61
C VAL A 437 -16.10 16.84 16.01
N SER A 438 -16.82 16.00 16.77
CA SER A 438 -16.38 15.57 18.11
C SER A 438 -15.05 14.79 18.03
N ASN A 439 -14.90 13.89 17.05
CA ASN A 439 -13.65 13.16 16.84
C ASN A 439 -12.48 14.08 16.44
N ILE A 440 -12.74 15.14 15.67
CA ILE A 440 -11.72 16.14 15.32
C ILE A 440 -11.22 16.87 16.56
N LEU A 441 -12.14 17.31 17.43
CA LEU A 441 -11.80 18.02 18.66
C LEU A 441 -11.07 17.10 19.67
N MET A 442 -11.56 15.88 19.87
CA MET A 442 -10.91 14.91 20.76
C MET A 442 -9.52 14.47 20.26
N GLY A 443 -9.30 14.49 18.95
CA GLY A 443 -8.01 14.18 18.34
C GLY A 443 -6.91 15.22 18.61
N GLU A 444 -7.27 16.47 18.97
CA GLU A 444 -6.28 17.49 19.37
C GLU A 444 -5.82 17.33 20.82
N GLU A 445 -6.69 16.94 21.74
CA GLU A 445 -6.34 16.77 23.17
C GLU A 445 -5.33 15.63 23.40
N GLN A 446 -5.24 14.65 22.50
CA GLN A 446 -4.33 13.50 22.62
C GLN A 446 -2.83 13.84 22.48
N HIS A 447 -2.47 15.04 22.02
CA HIS A 447 -1.09 15.37 21.68
C HIS A 447 -0.55 16.68 22.28
N HIS A 448 -1.04 17.09 23.45
CA HIS A 448 -0.36 18.10 24.26
C HIS A 448 0.74 17.43 25.12
N LEU A 449 1.95 17.28 24.58
CA LEU A 449 3.11 16.88 25.39
C LEU A 449 3.68 18.09 26.13
N HIS A 450 3.53 18.12 27.45
CA HIS A 450 4.12 19.16 28.31
C HIS A 450 5.67 19.13 28.31
N ASP A 451 6.27 20.32 28.35
CA ASP A 451 7.55 20.64 29.01
C ASP A 451 8.87 20.21 28.35
N TRP A 452 9.00 20.35 27.02
CA TRP A 452 10.25 20.09 26.28
C TRP A 452 11.28 21.24 26.34
N GLU A 453 10.87 22.45 26.75
CA GLU A 453 11.77 23.61 26.91
C GLU A 453 12.91 23.35 27.93
N LYS A 454 12.66 22.48 28.92
CA LYS A 454 13.69 22.06 29.90
C LYS A 454 14.84 21.26 29.30
N LYS A 455 14.73 20.77 28.06
CA LYS A 455 15.75 19.92 27.41
C LYS A 455 16.50 20.59 26.26
N ASN A 456 16.34 21.91 26.03
CA ASN A 456 16.97 22.62 24.90
C ASN A 456 16.71 21.97 23.52
N ILE A 457 15.57 21.28 23.36
CA ILE A 457 15.12 20.74 22.08
C ILE A 457 13.93 21.58 21.64
N PHE A 458 14.17 22.51 20.72
CA PHE A 458 13.13 23.31 20.08
C PHE A 458 12.47 22.49 18.97
N VAL A 459 11.45 21.72 19.32
CA VAL A 459 10.56 21.13 18.32
C VAL A 459 9.76 22.28 17.72
N LYS A 460 9.81 22.48 16.39
CA LYS A 460 8.90 23.42 15.72
C LYS A 460 7.47 22.98 16.04
N SER A 461 6.73 23.76 16.83
CA SER A 461 5.33 23.45 17.14
C SER A 461 4.57 23.30 15.82
N ARG A 462 3.62 22.34 15.75
CA ARG A 462 2.67 22.23 14.63
C ARG A 462 1.94 23.57 14.38
N ASP A 463 1.83 24.40 15.41
CA ASP A 463 1.30 25.76 15.36
C ASP A 463 2.12 26.71 14.48
N SER A 464 3.41 26.47 14.27
CA SER A 464 4.29 27.35 13.50
C SER A 464 4.14 27.23 11.98
N GLN A 465 3.25 26.35 11.49
CA GLN A 465 3.05 26.06 10.07
C GLN A 465 1.59 26.21 9.60
N VAL A 466 0.73 26.88 10.38
CA VAL A 466 -0.69 27.06 10.02
C VAL A 466 -0.84 27.81 8.70
N SER A 467 -0.08 28.90 8.49
CA SER A 467 -0.11 29.63 7.21
C SER A 467 0.30 28.78 6.01
N GLN A 468 1.27 27.88 6.17
CA GLN A 468 1.67 26.93 5.14
C GLN A 468 0.58 25.89 4.87
N LEU A 469 -0.03 25.33 5.93
CA LEU A 469 -1.09 24.34 5.83
C LEU A 469 -2.32 24.88 5.10
N VAL A 470 -2.75 26.11 5.43
CA VAL A 470 -3.87 26.80 4.75
C VAL A 470 -3.56 26.94 3.25
N ASN A 471 -2.40 27.49 2.91
CA ASN A 471 -1.99 27.71 1.52
C ASN A 471 -1.92 26.40 0.72
N GLU A 472 -1.30 25.35 1.27
CA GLU A 472 -1.18 24.06 0.60
C GLU A 472 -2.55 23.40 0.38
N THR A 473 -3.46 23.52 1.35
CA THR A 473 -4.82 22.95 1.27
C THR A 473 -5.63 23.65 0.17
N ILE A 474 -5.65 24.98 0.15
CA ILE A 474 -6.37 25.77 -0.86
C ILE A 474 -5.76 25.56 -2.25
N LEU A 475 -4.44 25.61 -2.40
CA LEU A 475 -3.79 25.39 -3.70
C LEU A 475 -4.02 23.95 -4.22
N THR A 476 -4.06 22.96 -3.33
CA THR A 476 -4.39 21.57 -3.70
C THR A 476 -5.84 21.45 -4.15
N LEU A 477 -6.78 22.12 -3.48
CA LEU A 477 -8.18 22.19 -3.92
C LEU A 477 -8.31 22.89 -5.28
N ARG A 478 -7.67 24.05 -5.48
CA ARG A 478 -7.63 24.77 -6.77
C ARG A 478 -7.14 23.86 -7.89
N LYS A 479 -6.05 23.12 -7.66
CA LYS A 479 -5.53 22.16 -8.64
C LYS A 479 -6.57 21.09 -9.00
N LEU A 480 -7.23 20.52 -8.01
CA LEU A 480 -8.28 19.51 -8.22
C LEU A 480 -9.45 20.08 -9.05
N LEU A 481 -9.87 21.30 -8.77
CA LEU A 481 -10.97 21.97 -9.48
C LEU A 481 -10.58 22.34 -10.92
N ILE A 482 -9.36 22.82 -11.14
CA ILE A 482 -8.82 23.08 -12.48
C ILE A 482 -8.78 21.78 -13.29
N ASP A 483 -8.36 20.66 -12.68
CA ASP A 483 -8.36 19.35 -13.35
C ASP A 483 -9.78 18.91 -13.75
N LYS A 484 -10.77 19.08 -12.86
CA LYS A 484 -12.18 18.82 -13.17
C LYS A 484 -12.71 19.73 -14.28
N LYS A 485 -12.33 21.01 -14.30
CA LYS A 485 -12.76 21.99 -15.31
C LYS A 485 -12.16 21.69 -16.68
N ILE A 486 -10.88 21.32 -16.75
CA ILE A 486 -10.21 20.86 -17.98
C ILE A 486 -10.94 19.62 -18.52
N GLU A 487 -11.25 18.64 -17.67
CA GLU A 487 -11.99 17.45 -18.10
C GLU A 487 -13.40 17.79 -18.61
N GLN A 488 -14.08 18.77 -18.02
CA GLN A 488 -15.40 19.22 -18.46
C GLN A 488 -15.34 19.90 -19.84
N LEU A 489 -14.40 20.82 -20.03
CA LEU A 489 -14.21 21.54 -21.29
C LEU A 489 -13.79 20.56 -22.40
N GLN A 490 -12.90 19.62 -22.13
CA GLN A 490 -12.51 18.57 -23.08
C GLN A 490 -13.69 17.68 -23.51
N LYS A 491 -14.63 17.39 -22.60
CA LYS A 491 -15.86 16.65 -22.96
C LYS A 491 -16.83 17.51 -23.80
N GLN A 492 -16.87 18.82 -23.59
CA GLN A 492 -17.70 19.74 -24.39
C GLN A 492 -17.19 19.89 -25.82
N VAL A 493 -15.86 19.91 -26.02
CA VAL A 493 -15.21 19.87 -27.36
C VAL A 493 -15.63 18.63 -28.16
N GLN A 494 -15.83 17.49 -27.49
CA GLN A 494 -16.23 16.25 -28.17
C GLN A 494 -17.70 16.24 -28.65
N ASN A 495 -18.55 17.13 -28.12
CA ASN A 495 -20.00 17.05 -28.28
C ASN A 495 -20.64 18.17 -29.13
N THR A 496 -19.93 19.27 -29.42
CA THR A 496 -20.52 20.46 -30.08
C THR A 496 -19.59 21.00 -31.18
N ASN A 497 -20.10 21.29 -32.39
CA ASN A 497 -19.31 21.79 -33.54
C ASN A 497 -19.23 23.33 -33.65
N GLU A 498 -20.00 24.06 -32.83
CA GLU A 498 -19.91 25.52 -32.75
C GLU A 498 -19.12 25.87 -31.46
N HIS A 499 -18.17 26.80 -31.55
CA HIS A 499 -17.27 27.29 -30.48
C HIS A 499 -16.00 26.48 -30.12
N HIS A 500 -15.50 25.59 -30.99
CA HIS A 500 -14.26 24.83 -30.71
C HIS A 500 -13.03 25.70 -30.42
N ALA A 501 -12.88 26.82 -31.11
CA ALA A 501 -11.70 27.69 -30.94
C ALA A 501 -11.67 28.35 -29.55
N GLU A 502 -12.80 28.87 -29.08
CA GLU A 502 -12.93 29.50 -27.76
C GLU A 502 -12.72 28.47 -26.63
N ILE A 503 -13.29 27.26 -26.76
CA ILE A 503 -13.13 26.20 -25.74
C ILE A 503 -11.68 25.70 -25.68
N LEU A 504 -10.97 25.64 -26.81
CA LEU A 504 -9.55 25.27 -26.84
C LEU A 504 -8.66 26.34 -26.21
N GLU A 505 -8.97 27.61 -26.43
CA GLU A 505 -8.30 28.74 -25.78
C GLU A 505 -8.48 28.71 -24.25
N ASP A 506 -9.70 28.40 -23.79
CA ASP A 506 -9.98 28.18 -22.37
C ASP A 506 -9.18 27.00 -21.80
N VAL A 507 -9.16 25.85 -22.48
CA VAL A 507 -8.40 24.67 -22.04
C VAL A 507 -6.90 24.99 -21.94
N MET A 508 -6.34 25.72 -22.90
CA MET A 508 -4.95 26.17 -22.85
C MET A 508 -4.70 27.11 -21.66
N SER A 509 -5.61 28.05 -21.40
CA SER A 509 -5.54 28.97 -20.26
C SER A 509 -5.59 28.24 -18.92
N TYR A 510 -6.48 27.24 -18.76
CA TYR A 510 -6.53 26.40 -17.56
C TYR A 510 -5.29 25.53 -17.38
N HIS A 511 -4.67 25.04 -18.46
CA HIS A 511 -3.39 24.33 -18.39
C HIS A 511 -2.24 25.25 -17.93
N GLN A 512 -2.21 26.51 -18.38
CA GLN A 512 -1.25 27.51 -17.89
C GLN A 512 -1.48 27.82 -16.41
N LEU A 513 -2.73 27.97 -15.99
CA LEU A 513 -3.10 28.17 -14.59
C LEU A 513 -2.70 26.97 -13.71
N LYS A 514 -2.92 25.73 -14.18
CA LYS A 514 -2.48 24.50 -13.51
C LYS A 514 -0.97 24.47 -13.29
N LYS A 515 -0.20 24.95 -14.27
CA LYS A 515 1.27 25.05 -14.19
C LYS A 515 1.70 26.03 -13.10
N LEU A 516 1.04 27.19 -13.03
CA LEU A 516 1.29 28.22 -12.02
C LEU A 516 0.91 27.76 -10.60
N VAL A 517 -0.23 27.07 -10.44
CA VAL A 517 -0.63 26.49 -9.14
C VAL A 517 0.35 25.39 -8.70
N SER A 518 0.82 24.57 -9.64
CA SER A 518 1.76 23.47 -9.32
C SER A 518 3.16 23.98 -8.95
N SER A 519 3.63 25.08 -9.54
CA SER A 519 4.88 25.72 -9.13
C SER A 519 4.78 26.34 -7.73
N LYS A 520 3.65 26.98 -7.40
CA LYS A 520 3.38 27.50 -6.04
C LYS A 520 3.31 26.41 -4.97
N LEU A 521 2.98 25.16 -5.34
CA LEU A 521 2.99 24.00 -4.45
C LEU A 521 4.38 23.34 -4.27
N ASN A 522 5.45 23.87 -4.88
CA ASN A 522 6.79 23.25 -4.92
C ASN A 522 6.76 21.78 -5.40
N ARG A 523 5.77 21.42 -6.24
CA ARG A 523 5.67 20.07 -6.83
C ARG A 523 6.24 20.13 -8.23
N VAL A 524 7.24 19.29 -8.51
CA VAL A 524 7.79 19.12 -9.86
C VAL A 524 6.66 18.62 -10.77
N ILE A 525 6.44 19.34 -11.88
CA ILE A 525 5.40 19.05 -12.89
C ILE A 525 5.85 17.90 -13.78
#